data_AF-A0A173TNV6-F1
#
_entry.id   AF-A0A173TNV6-F1
#
_cell.length_a   1.000
_cell.length_b   1.000
_cell.length_c   1.000
_cell.angle_alpha   90.00
_cell.angle_beta   90.00
_cell.angle_gamma   90.00
#
_symmetry.space_group_name_H-M   'P 1'
#
loop_
_entity.id
_entity.type
_entity.pdbx_description
1 polymer ?
#
loop_
_entity_poly.entity_id
_entity_poly.type
_entity_poly.pdbx_seq_one_letter_code
_entity_poly.pdbx_strand_id
1 'polypeptide(L)'
;MITHKQLSLAEVFENFQNNFDNDRYLFLSLLDETINVDEIVPVSFVSHFHARTGRPRKHQLYPSSRHFYSSVFSQSRQTRS
;
A
#
# COMPACT_ATOMS: atom_id res chain seq x y z
N MET A 1 -20.47 -4.58 -42.78
CA MET A 1 -19.08 -4.79 -42.30
C MET A 1 -18.83 -3.71 -41.26
N ILE A 2 -18.71 -4.09 -39.98
CA ILE A 2 -18.58 -3.10 -38.89
C ILE A 2 -17.12 -2.63 -38.88
N THR A 3 -16.91 -1.34 -39.12
CA THR A 3 -15.62 -0.71 -38.93
C THR A 3 -15.37 -0.60 -37.43
N HIS A 4 -14.61 -1.53 -36.87
CA HIS A 4 -14.13 -1.38 -35.50
C HIS A 4 -13.20 -0.16 -35.49
N LYS A 5 -13.65 0.94 -34.85
CA LYS A 5 -12.81 2.12 -34.64
C LYS A 5 -11.65 1.67 -33.74
N GLN A 6 -10.49 1.45 -34.36
CA GLN A 6 -9.30 1.08 -33.63
C GLN A 6 -8.84 2.33 -32.88
N LEU A 7 -8.89 2.28 -31.55
CA LEU A 7 -8.44 3.40 -30.72
C LEU A 7 -6.93 3.52 -30.83
N SER A 8 -6.45 4.74 -31.04
CA SER A 8 -5.03 5.02 -30.96
C SER A 8 -4.56 4.96 -29.51
N LEU A 9 -3.27 4.68 -29.30
CA LEU A 9 -2.68 4.65 -27.95
C LEU A 9 -2.87 5.99 -27.21
N ALA A 10 -2.89 7.11 -27.95
CA ALA A 10 -3.14 8.44 -27.41
C ALA A 10 -4.58 8.62 -26.91
N GLU A 11 -5.58 8.18 -27.69
CA GLU A 11 -7.00 8.22 -27.27
C GLU A 11 -7.23 7.33 -26.05
N VAL A 12 -6.58 6.17 -25.98
CA VAL A 12 -6.64 5.29 -24.82
C VAL A 12 -6.07 6.00 -23.59
N PHE A 13 -4.89 6.62 -23.73
CA PHE A 13 -4.24 7.32 -22.63
C PHE A 13 -5.08 8.52 -22.13
N GLU A 14 -5.67 9.29 -23.05
CA GLU A 14 -6.52 10.43 -22.71
C GLU A 14 -7.78 10.00 -21.94
N ASN A 15 -8.40 8.87 -22.31
CA ASN A 15 -9.51 8.30 -21.55
C ASN A 15 -9.09 7.86 -20.14
N PHE A 16 -7.91 7.27 -19.99
CA PHE A 16 -7.38 6.94 -18.67
C PHE A 16 -7.11 8.19 -17.82
N GLN A 17 -6.56 9.25 -18.42
CA GLN A 17 -6.31 10.52 -17.76
C GLN A 17 -7.61 11.16 -17.25
N ASN A 18 -8.64 11.18 -18.11
CA ASN A 18 -9.96 11.69 -17.75
C ASN A 18 -10.60 10.89 -16.61
N ASN A 19 -10.46 9.55 -16.62
CA ASN A 19 -10.96 8.72 -15.52
C ASN A 19 -10.19 8.97 -14.22
N PHE A 20 -8.86 9.14 -14.30
CA PHE A 20 -8.02 9.43 -13.13
C PHE A 20 -8.42 10.74 -12.45
N ASP A 21 -8.69 11.80 -13.24
CA ASP A 21 -9.01 13.12 -12.72
C ASP A 21 -10.44 13.24 -12.17
N ASN A 22 -11.41 12.56 -12.80
CA ASN A 22 -12.83 12.72 -12.48
C ASN A 22 -13.42 11.62 -11.59
N ASP A 23 -12.97 10.37 -11.73
CA ASP A 23 -13.50 9.24 -10.96
C ASP A 23 -12.40 8.24 -10.59
N ARG A 24 -11.81 8.52 -9.43
CA ARG A 24 -10.70 7.73 -8.89
C ARG A 24 -11.07 6.28 -8.63
N TYR A 25 -12.33 5.99 -8.29
CA TYR A 25 -12.76 4.61 -8.00
C TYR A 25 -12.91 3.80 -9.29
N LEU A 26 -13.46 4.42 -10.34
CA LEU A 26 -13.54 3.80 -11.65
C LEU A 26 -12.14 3.52 -12.21
N PHE A 27 -11.21 4.47 -12.06
CA PHE A 27 -9.81 4.28 -12.46
C PHE A 27 -9.14 3.10 -11.72
N LEU A 28 -9.32 3.00 -10.40
CA LEU A 28 -8.75 1.90 -9.61
C LEU A 28 -9.35 0.54 -9.98
N SER A 29 -10.66 0.49 -10.28
CA SER A 29 -11.33 -0.74 -10.71
C SER A 29 -10.81 -1.20 -12.07
N LEU A 30 -10.66 -0.28 -13.02
CA LEU A 30 -10.06 -0.57 -14.32
C LEU A 30 -8.61 -1.06 -14.19
N LEU A 31 -7.82 -0.47 -13.29
CA LEU A 31 -6.45 -0.94 -13.04
C LEU A 31 -6.42 -2.36 -12.50
N ASP A 32 -7.30 -2.69 -11.54
CA ASP A 32 -7.39 -4.01 -10.93
C ASP A 32 -7.81 -5.09 -11.94
N GLU A 33 -8.70 -4.74 -12.88
CA GLU A 33 -9.14 -5.66 -13.95
C GLU A 33 -8.10 -5.83 -15.06
N THR A 34 -7.36 -4.77 -15.42
CA THR A 34 -6.49 -4.77 -16.60
C THR A 34 -5.05 -5.14 -16.31
N ILE A 35 -4.58 -4.95 -15.08
CA ILE A 35 -3.19 -5.14 -14.69
C ILE A 35 -3.09 -6.15 -13.56
N ASN A 36 -2.57 -7.33 -13.87
CA ASN A 36 -2.16 -8.27 -12.84
C ASN A 36 -0.81 -7.82 -12.23
N VAL A 37 -0.88 -7.20 -11.06
CA VAL A 37 0.30 -6.67 -10.36
C VAL A 37 1.31 -7.78 -10.03
N ASP A 38 0.85 -9.00 -9.75
CA ASP A 38 1.74 -10.14 -9.42
C ASP A 38 2.56 -10.62 -10.63
N GLU A 39 2.08 -10.37 -11.85
CA GLU A 39 2.79 -10.70 -13.08
C GLU A 39 3.85 -9.63 -13.42
N ILE A 40 3.54 -8.37 -13.16
CA ILE A 40 4.43 -7.24 -13.48
C ILE A 40 5.51 -7.07 -12.42
N VAL A 41 5.18 -7.27 -11.14
CA VAL A 41 6.09 -7.01 -10.04
C VAL A 41 7.04 -8.20 -9.85
N PRO A 42 8.36 -8.01 -10.01
CA PRO A 42 9.31 -9.10 -9.81
C PRO A 42 9.29 -9.61 -8.37
N VAL A 43 9.38 -10.93 -8.19
CA VAL A 43 9.47 -11.57 -6.86
C VAL A 43 10.61 -11.02 -6.01
N SER A 44 11.72 -10.60 -6.65
CA SER A 44 12.84 -9.94 -5.96
C SER A 44 12.44 -8.61 -5.34
N PHE A 45 11.62 -7.80 -6.02
CA PHE A 45 11.10 -6.55 -5.50
C PHE A 45 10.22 -6.82 -4.28
N VAL A 46 9.28 -7.75 -4.37
CA VAL A 46 8.41 -8.14 -3.25
C VAL A 46 9.23 -8.59 -2.04
N SER A 47 10.21 -9.45 -2.29
CA SER A 47 11.12 -9.97 -1.25
C SER A 47 11.92 -8.85 -0.58
N HIS A 48 12.45 -7.90 -1.34
CA HIS A 48 13.19 -6.76 -0.79
C HIS A 48 12.31 -5.75 -0.08
N PHE A 49 11.09 -5.53 -0.58
CA PHE A 49 10.11 -4.63 0.03
C PHE A 49 9.69 -5.12 1.41
N HIS A 50 9.43 -6.42 1.55
CA HIS A 50 9.09 -7.04 2.84
C HIS A 50 10.29 -7.47 3.68
N ALA A 51 11.50 -7.48 3.12
CA ALA A 51 12.70 -7.74 3.89
C ALA A 51 12.81 -6.69 5.00
N ARG A 52 13.12 -7.15 6.22
CA ARG A 52 13.49 -6.24 7.30
C ARG A 52 14.65 -5.39 6.81
N THR A 53 14.39 -4.11 6.60
CA THR A 53 15.41 -3.16 6.20
C THR A 53 16.35 -2.88 7.38
N GLY A 54 17.65 -2.90 7.11
CA GLY A 54 18.70 -2.54 8.07
C GLY A 54 19.43 -3.71 8.71
N ARG A 55 20.59 -3.41 9.29
CA ARG A 55 21.34 -4.37 10.10
C ARG A 55 20.54 -4.74 11.36
N PRO A 56 20.58 -5.99 11.83
CA PRO A 56 20.13 -6.32 13.17
C PRO A 56 20.78 -5.33 14.14
N ARG A 57 19.97 -4.57 14.88
CA ARG A 57 20.53 -3.62 15.83
C ARG A 57 21.33 -4.41 16.86
N LYS A 58 22.61 -4.06 17.05
CA LYS A 58 23.46 -4.68 18.08
C LYS A 58 22.87 -4.54 19.48
N HIS A 59 22.08 -3.49 19.68
CA HIS A 59 21.39 -3.15 20.92
C HIS A 59 19.89 -3.16 20.66
N GLN A 60 19.15 -3.95 21.45
CA GLN A 60 17.70 -3.89 21.48
C GLN A 60 17.29 -2.49 21.92
N LEU A 61 16.52 -1.78 21.09
CA LEU A 61 15.75 -0.67 21.64
C LEU A 61 14.67 -1.33 22.48
N TYR A 62 14.63 -1.03 23.77
CA TYR A 62 13.47 -1.36 24.57
C TYR A 62 12.24 -0.78 23.85
N PRO A 63 11.20 -1.59 23.60
CA PRO A 63 9.94 -1.06 23.13
C PRO A 63 9.42 -0.14 24.23
N SER A 64 9.58 1.17 24.04
CA SER A 64 9.06 2.20 24.92
C SER A 64 7.53 2.16 25.03
N SER A 65 6.85 1.34 24.23
CA SER A 65 5.41 1.12 24.34
C SER A 65 5.03 0.18 25.49
N ARG A 66 5.74 -0.94 25.73
CA ARG A 66 5.24 -1.95 26.68
C ARG A 66 5.39 -1.55 28.15
N HIS A 67 6.45 -0.80 28.49
CA HIS A 67 6.62 -0.23 29.84
C HIS A 67 5.74 1.00 30.10
N PHE A 68 5.43 1.79 29.07
CA PHE A 68 4.58 2.96 29.21
C PHE A 68 3.12 2.56 29.43
N TYR A 69 2.62 1.55 28.69
CA TYR A 69 1.29 1.02 28.96
C TYR A 69 1.20 0.32 30.33
N SER A 70 2.23 -0.41 30.77
CA SER A 70 2.18 -1.04 32.09
C SER A 70 2.28 -0.05 33.26
N SER A 71 3.04 1.04 33.14
CA SER A 71 3.13 2.05 34.21
C SER A 71 1.84 2.85 34.35
N VAL A 72 1.21 3.22 33.23
CA VAL A 72 -0.06 3.97 33.21
C VAL A 72 -1.22 3.11 33.77
N PHE A 73 -1.28 1.82 33.44
CA PHE A 73 -2.30 0.90 33.99
C PHE A 73 -2.02 0.43 35.43
N SER A 74 -0.78 0.56 35.93
CA SER A 74 -0.45 0.30 37.33
C SER A 74 -0.78 1.49 38.23
N GLN A 75 -0.54 2.72 37.77
CA GLN A 75 -0.87 3.94 38.52
C GLN A 75 -2.39 4.17 38.64
N SER A 76 -3.17 3.79 37.62
CA SER A 76 -4.64 3.91 37.68
C SER A 76 -5.33 2.98 38.68
N ARG A 77 -4.64 1.92 39.14
CA ARG A 77 -5.15 1.00 40.18
C ARG A 77 -4.74 1.37 41.60
N GLN A 78 -3.72 2.20 41.80
CA GLN A 78 -3.27 2.62 43.14
C GLN A 78 -3.98 3.87 43.67
N THR A 79 -4.66 4.65 42.82
CA THR A 79 -5.37 5.87 43.23
C THR A 79 -6.87 5.66 43.53
N ARG A 80 -7.31 4.41 43.70
CA ARG A 80 -8.70 4.05 44.04
C ARG A 80 -8.80 3.05 45.20
N SER A 81 -8.02 3.26 46.26
CA SER A 81 -8.25 2.68 47.59
C SER A 81 -8.28 3.77 48.63
#